data_AF-A2EFP1-F1
#
_entry.id   AF-A2EFP1-F1
#
_cell.length_a   1.000
_cell.length_b   1.000
_cell.length_c   1.000
_cell.angle_alpha   90.00
_cell.angle_beta   90.00
_cell.angle_gamma   90.00
#
_symmetry.space_group_name_H-M   'P 1'
#
loop_
_entity.id
_entity.type
_entity.pdbx_description
1 polymer ?
#
loop_
_entity_poly.entity_id
_entity_poly.type
_entity_poly.pdbx_seq_one_letter_code
_entity_poly.pdbx_strand_id
1 'polypeptide(L)'
;MHSSANSEYLDEIVQNLIMGMHISRVPPKCLPFLHEPLLREKQNAIKLGRADIVKKIQEVTKQLDQACIDLKRKTNKKPSRKISNSSFSSISSNSRKKSPDNSNYVRKLLEGQFAELTDPNLISQIIPILKKEKKDAIASGKYHSAKVITDMIAEFKNRSTDSICEGEKVEKYMSLQAQLARAEEELKNTIDYYTYHKQMMKLKHMNAIQKMENLHDEQIIDFEKTWPSELPPSHRKLSKQTLDMRTKENKCLSAEMFDEAEQCRDIADWLEFNDLNEQKLRYELDFNRELLRLKQAQEKELNYIKFRYENKYAELKAEEEREVAKMELIVRNLRRKIKPEDEALLIHDKKFSMGLSDSSETRSKNISASKIVYKNIKPY
;
A
#
# COMPACT_ATOMS: atom_id res chain seq x y z
N MET A 1 -4.62 33.75 -3.24
CA MET A 1 -3.56 33.27 -2.33
C MET A 1 -3.51 31.73 -2.21
N HIS A 2 -3.83 30.96 -3.26
CA HIS A 2 -3.77 29.49 -3.24
C HIS A 2 -2.55 28.88 -3.97
N SER A 3 -1.49 29.67 -4.25
CA SER A 3 -0.45 29.24 -5.20
C SER A 3 0.76 28.52 -4.59
N SER A 4 1.11 28.75 -3.31
CA SER A 4 2.34 28.16 -2.75
C SER A 4 2.16 26.72 -2.27
N ALA A 5 1.01 26.41 -1.64
CA ALA A 5 0.72 25.06 -1.11
C ALA A 5 0.61 23.98 -2.21
N ASN A 6 0.30 24.36 -3.45
CA ASN A 6 0.29 23.43 -4.57
C ASN A 6 1.68 23.14 -5.14
N SER A 7 2.68 24.00 -4.90
CA SER A 7 4.03 23.80 -5.44
C SER A 7 4.75 22.63 -4.77
N GLU A 8 4.74 22.59 -3.43
CA GLU A 8 5.42 21.54 -2.66
C GLU A 8 4.82 20.15 -2.95
N TYR A 9 3.50 20.09 -3.10
CA TYR A 9 2.81 18.85 -3.45
C TYR A 9 3.15 18.37 -4.87
N LEU A 10 3.30 19.28 -5.83
CA LEU A 10 3.72 18.91 -7.20
C LEU A 10 5.18 18.45 -7.23
N ASP A 11 6.06 19.07 -6.45
CA ASP A 11 7.46 18.67 -6.33
C ASP A 11 7.60 17.26 -5.74
N GLU A 12 6.79 16.92 -4.74
CA GLU A 12 6.74 15.57 -4.16
C GLU A 12 6.26 14.53 -5.18
N ILE A 13 5.22 14.84 -5.96
CA ILE A 13 4.76 13.96 -7.05
C ILE A 13 5.87 13.74 -8.08
N VAL A 14 6.60 14.79 -8.46
CA VAL A 14 7.71 14.68 -9.42
C VAL A 14 8.83 13.80 -8.89
N GLN A 15 9.25 13.97 -7.64
CA GLN A 15 10.27 13.10 -7.04
C GLN A 15 9.79 11.64 -7.00
N ASN A 16 8.54 11.39 -6.62
CA ASN A 16 7.97 10.04 -6.62
C ASN A 16 7.92 9.42 -8.03
N LEU A 17 7.59 10.20 -9.06
CA LEU A 17 7.63 9.75 -10.46
C LEU A 17 9.06 9.38 -10.90
N ILE A 18 10.06 10.20 -10.55
CA ILE A 18 11.48 9.93 -10.82
C ILE A 18 11.96 8.66 -10.10
N MET A 19 11.43 8.40 -8.90
CA MET A 19 11.69 7.19 -8.12
C MET A 19 10.97 5.94 -8.66
N GLY A 20 10.12 6.07 -9.69
CA GLY A 20 9.46 4.94 -10.37
C GLY A 20 7.98 4.76 -10.03
N MET A 21 7.31 5.77 -9.47
CA MET A 21 5.86 5.73 -9.31
C MET A 21 5.16 5.68 -10.68
N HIS A 22 4.16 4.80 -10.82
CA HIS A 22 3.39 4.68 -12.06
C HIS A 22 2.44 5.87 -12.26
N ILE A 23 2.33 6.36 -13.50
CA ILE A 23 1.59 7.60 -13.82
C ILE A 23 0.09 7.53 -13.51
N SER A 24 -0.49 6.33 -13.56
CA SER A 24 -1.90 6.09 -13.20
C SER A 24 -2.25 6.40 -11.75
N ARG A 25 -1.25 6.51 -10.86
CA ARG A 25 -1.46 6.88 -9.44
C ARG A 25 -1.55 8.39 -9.23
N VAL A 26 -1.16 9.19 -10.23
CA VAL A 26 -1.22 10.64 -10.16
C VAL A 26 -2.68 11.10 -10.37
N PRO A 27 -3.22 11.99 -9.50
CA PRO A 27 -4.56 12.53 -9.70
C PRO A 27 -4.71 13.19 -11.08
N PRO A 28 -5.79 12.88 -11.85
CA PRO A 28 -5.97 13.40 -13.22
C PRO A 28 -5.93 14.92 -13.34
N LYS A 29 -6.33 15.63 -12.28
CA LYS A 29 -6.33 17.10 -12.21
C LYS A 29 -4.92 17.69 -12.16
N CYS A 30 -3.93 16.93 -11.69
CA CYS A 30 -2.55 17.38 -11.52
C CYS A 30 -1.69 17.14 -12.76
N LEU A 31 -2.08 16.21 -13.64
CA LEU A 31 -1.30 15.83 -14.84
C LEU A 31 -0.87 17.03 -15.71
N PRO A 32 -1.73 18.02 -16.02
CA PRO A 32 -1.33 19.17 -16.86
C PRO A 32 -0.27 20.06 -16.21
N PHE A 33 -0.17 20.05 -14.88
CA PHE A 33 0.70 20.93 -14.11
C PHE A 33 2.09 20.32 -13.83
N LEU A 34 2.30 19.05 -14.18
CA LEU A 34 3.56 18.35 -13.91
C LEU A 34 4.65 18.58 -14.97
N HIS A 35 4.31 19.12 -16.14
CA HIS A 35 5.29 19.36 -17.20
C HIS A 35 6.40 20.34 -16.80
N GLU A 36 6.02 21.46 -16.19
CA GLU A 36 6.97 22.52 -15.85
C GLU A 36 7.94 22.08 -14.73
N PRO A 37 7.50 21.47 -13.62
CA PRO A 37 8.40 20.95 -12.60
C PRO A 37 9.31 19.81 -13.12
N LEU A 38 8.80 18.90 -13.96
CA LEU A 38 9.61 17.85 -14.59
C LEU A 38 10.70 18.43 -15.50
N LEU A 39 10.37 19.50 -16.26
CA LEU A 39 11.34 20.16 -17.13
C LEU A 39 12.44 20.86 -16.31
N ARG A 40 12.07 21.50 -15.20
CA ARG A 40 13.02 22.13 -14.27
C ARG A 40 13.98 21.07 -13.69
N GLU A 41 13.45 19.95 -13.23
CA GLU A 41 14.26 18.89 -12.64
C GLU A 41 15.13 18.17 -13.68
N LYS A 42 14.66 18.06 -14.93
CA LYS A 42 15.48 17.61 -16.06
C LYS A 42 16.69 18.51 -16.28
N GLN A 43 16.50 19.83 -16.28
CA GLN A 43 17.59 20.79 -16.46
C GLN A 43 18.59 20.72 -15.29
N ASN A 44 18.11 20.55 -14.05
CA ASN A 44 18.95 20.34 -12.89
C ASN A 44 19.78 19.05 -13.01
N ALA A 45 19.15 17.94 -13.42
CA ALA A 45 19.83 16.67 -13.63
C ALA A 45 20.90 16.74 -14.73
N ILE A 46 20.67 17.51 -15.80
CA ILE A 46 21.66 17.78 -16.86
C ILE A 46 22.85 18.55 -16.30
N LYS A 47 22.60 19.63 -15.55
CA LYS A 47 23.67 20.43 -14.91
C LYS A 47 24.53 19.60 -13.96
N LEU A 48 23.92 18.64 -13.26
CA LEU A 48 24.59 17.73 -12.32
C LEU A 48 25.20 16.49 -12.99
N GLY A 49 25.11 16.33 -14.31
CA GLY A 49 25.66 15.18 -15.04
C GLY A 49 24.96 13.84 -14.77
N ARG A 50 23.72 13.84 -14.25
CA ARG A 50 22.99 12.61 -13.88
C ARG A 50 22.18 12.05 -15.06
N ALA A 51 22.87 11.41 -16.01
CA ALA A 51 22.28 10.91 -17.26
C ALA A 51 21.10 9.93 -17.05
N ASP A 52 21.14 9.07 -16.03
CA ASP A 52 20.08 8.09 -15.77
C ASP A 52 18.77 8.74 -15.33
N ILE A 53 18.85 9.80 -14.52
CA ILE A 53 17.69 10.57 -14.10
C ILE A 53 17.08 11.30 -15.30
N VAL A 54 17.91 11.85 -16.19
CA VAL A 54 17.44 12.50 -17.42
C VAL A 54 16.66 11.51 -18.30
N LYS A 55 17.15 10.28 -18.47
CA LYS A 55 16.43 9.23 -19.22
C LYS A 55 15.09 8.89 -18.56
N LYS A 56 15.07 8.73 -17.24
CA LYS A 56 13.83 8.46 -16.48
C LYS A 56 12.81 9.60 -16.62
N ILE A 57 13.24 10.86 -16.48
CA ILE A 57 12.35 12.02 -16.64
C ILE A 57 11.80 12.08 -18.08
N GLN A 58 12.61 11.81 -19.10
CA GLN A 58 12.14 11.75 -20.49
C GLN A 58 11.07 10.68 -20.71
N GLU A 59 11.25 9.49 -20.13
CA GLU A 59 10.28 8.41 -20.22
C GLU A 59 8.96 8.76 -19.51
N VAL A 60 9.05 9.29 -18.28
CA VAL A 60 7.88 9.79 -17.53
C VAL A 60 7.15 10.88 -18.31
N THR A 61 7.88 11.79 -18.96
CA THR A 61 7.28 12.86 -19.77
C THR A 61 6.49 12.30 -20.96
N LYS A 62 7.02 11.29 -21.67
CA LYS A 62 6.30 10.62 -22.76
C LYS A 62 5.01 9.94 -22.27
N GLN A 63 5.08 9.27 -21.12
CA GLN A 63 3.90 8.64 -20.51
C GLN A 63 2.86 9.68 -20.08
N LEU A 64 3.31 10.85 -19.61
CA LEU A 64 2.46 11.96 -19.21
C LEU A 64 1.70 12.56 -20.39
N ASP A 65 2.40 12.75 -21.52
CA ASP A 65 1.80 13.22 -22.77
C ASP A 65 0.70 12.27 -23.24
N GLN A 66 0.97 10.96 -23.22
CA GLN A 66 0.01 9.93 -23.61
C GLN A 66 -1.22 9.93 -22.67
N ALA A 67 -1.01 10.02 -21.36
CA ALA A 67 -2.08 10.08 -20.37
C ALA A 67 -2.95 11.34 -20.52
N CYS A 68 -2.35 12.48 -20.84
CA CYS A 68 -3.07 13.74 -21.11
C CYS A 68 -3.93 13.64 -22.39
N ILE A 69 -3.43 13.00 -23.45
CA ILE A 69 -4.19 12.74 -24.68
C ILE A 69 -5.41 11.86 -24.38
N ASP A 70 -5.24 10.81 -23.59
CA ASP A 70 -6.34 9.90 -23.25
C ASP A 70 -7.39 10.55 -22.35
N LEU A 71 -6.99 11.49 -21.47
CA LEU A 71 -7.93 12.30 -20.68
C LEU A 71 -8.78 13.23 -21.57
N LYS A 72 -8.15 13.87 -22.57
CA LYS A 72 -8.85 14.72 -23.54
C LYS A 72 -9.81 13.91 -24.42
N ARG A 73 -9.46 12.67 -24.77
CA ARG A 73 -10.35 11.75 -25.52
C ARG A 73 -11.56 11.31 -24.69
N LYS A 74 -11.40 11.10 -23.38
CA LYS A 74 -12.51 10.73 -22.47
C LYS A 74 -13.49 11.88 -22.24
N THR A 75 -13.00 13.12 -22.17
CA THR A 75 -13.83 14.31 -21.93
C THR A 75 -14.56 14.81 -23.17
N ASN A 76 -14.03 14.57 -24.38
CA ASN A 76 -14.67 14.94 -25.65
C ASN A 76 -15.63 13.90 -26.25
N LYS A 77 -15.88 12.77 -25.57
CA LYS A 77 -16.99 11.88 -25.94
C LYS A 77 -18.32 12.51 -25.51
N LYS A 78 -18.82 13.44 -26.33
CA LYS A 78 -20.26 13.74 -26.36
C LYS A 78 -21.02 12.42 -26.51
N PRO A 79 -22.12 12.19 -25.77
CA PRO A 79 -22.98 11.04 -25.99
C PRO A 79 -23.67 11.21 -27.34
N SER A 80 -22.99 10.79 -28.41
CA SER A 80 -23.61 10.49 -29.68
C SER A 80 -24.58 9.34 -29.42
N ARG A 81 -25.86 9.69 -29.20
CA ARG A 81 -27.00 8.83 -29.47
C ARG A 81 -26.93 8.41 -30.94
N LYS A 82 -26.06 7.45 -31.25
CA LYS A 82 -26.21 6.61 -32.42
C LYS A 82 -26.97 5.40 -31.93
N ILE A 83 -28.25 5.43 -32.22
CA ILE A 83 -29.08 4.26 -32.46
C ILE A 83 -28.36 3.49 -33.56
N SER A 84 -27.37 2.67 -33.19
CA SER A 84 -26.87 1.62 -34.05
C SER A 84 -27.75 0.43 -33.77
N ASN A 85 -28.76 0.26 -34.62
CA ASN A 85 -29.29 -1.05 -34.98
C ASN A 85 -28.06 -1.91 -35.33
N SER A 86 -27.54 -2.66 -34.36
CA SER A 86 -26.60 -3.71 -34.64
C SER A 86 -27.41 -4.85 -35.24
N SER A 87 -27.46 -4.81 -36.57
CA SER A 87 -27.66 -5.95 -37.43
C SER A 87 -26.89 -7.12 -36.83
N PHE A 88 -27.64 -8.03 -36.22
CA PHE A 88 -27.18 -9.34 -35.84
C PHE A 88 -26.76 -10.00 -37.15
N SER A 89 -25.47 -9.98 -37.45
CA SER A 89 -24.90 -10.77 -38.53
C SER A 89 -25.02 -12.23 -38.12
N SER A 90 -26.16 -12.80 -38.49
CA SER A 90 -26.38 -14.24 -38.57
C SER A 90 -25.27 -14.81 -39.45
N ILE A 91 -24.25 -15.37 -38.81
CA ILE A 91 -23.38 -16.35 -39.44
C ILE A 91 -24.30 -17.51 -39.81
N SER A 92 -24.59 -17.56 -41.10
CA SER A 92 -25.20 -18.69 -41.78
C SER A 92 -24.23 -19.86 -41.68
N SER A 93 -24.32 -20.62 -40.59
CA SER A 93 -23.90 -22.01 -40.56
C SER A 93 -25.13 -22.85 -40.93
N ASN A 94 -25.26 -23.06 -42.23
CA ASN A 94 -26.16 -24.03 -42.85
C ASN A 94 -25.77 -25.45 -42.38
N SER A 95 -26.18 -25.82 -41.17
CA SER A 95 -26.27 -27.21 -40.76
C SER A 95 -27.75 -27.50 -40.49
N ARG A 96 -28.39 -28.19 -41.43
CA ARG A 96 -29.73 -28.75 -41.29
C ARG A 96 -29.71 -29.81 -40.18
N LYS A 97 -29.70 -29.39 -38.92
CA LYS A 97 -30.19 -30.24 -37.83
C LYS A 97 -31.71 -30.22 -37.92
N LYS A 98 -32.29 -31.37 -38.26
CA LYS A 98 -33.73 -31.63 -38.19
C LYS A 98 -34.27 -31.00 -36.90
N SER A 99 -35.27 -30.12 -37.02
CA SER A 99 -36.00 -29.62 -35.86
C SER A 99 -36.42 -30.83 -35.03
N PRO A 100 -36.15 -30.88 -33.71
CA PRO A 100 -36.73 -31.91 -32.88
C PRO A 100 -38.24 -31.88 -33.07
N ASP A 101 -38.84 -33.06 -33.14
CA ASP A 101 -40.26 -33.26 -33.36
C ASP A 101 -41.05 -32.78 -32.13
N ASN A 102 -41.17 -31.47 -31.99
CA ASN A 102 -41.79 -30.78 -30.85
C ASN A 102 -43.28 -31.14 -30.72
N SER A 103 -43.91 -31.57 -31.82
CA SER A 103 -45.26 -32.13 -31.89
C SER A 103 -45.40 -33.41 -31.05
N ASN A 104 -44.43 -34.31 -31.11
CA ASN A 104 -44.42 -35.55 -30.30
C ASN A 104 -44.15 -35.26 -28.81
N TYR A 105 -43.41 -34.19 -28.51
CA TYR A 105 -43.13 -33.75 -27.13
C TYR A 105 -44.37 -33.15 -26.47
N VAL A 106 -45.14 -32.32 -27.20
CA VAL A 106 -46.41 -31.76 -26.72
C VAL A 106 -47.46 -32.85 -26.51
N ARG A 107 -47.48 -33.89 -27.35
CA ARG A 107 -48.40 -35.02 -27.19
C ARG A 107 -48.11 -35.83 -25.92
N LYS A 108 -46.82 -36.07 -25.61
CA LYS A 108 -46.38 -36.71 -24.34
C LYS A 108 -46.69 -35.86 -23.09
N LEU A 109 -46.60 -34.54 -23.22
CA LEU A 109 -46.99 -33.59 -22.17
C LEU A 109 -48.49 -33.63 -21.88
N LEU A 110 -49.32 -33.75 -22.93
CA LEU A 110 -50.78 -33.89 -22.80
C LEU A 110 -51.21 -35.25 -22.23
N GLU A 111 -50.36 -36.28 -22.35
CA GLU A 111 -50.54 -37.62 -21.80
C GLU A 111 -50.10 -37.73 -20.31
N GLY A 112 -49.63 -36.63 -19.70
CA GLY A 112 -49.28 -36.59 -18.28
C GLY A 112 -47.86 -37.05 -17.94
N GLN A 113 -46.99 -37.26 -18.93
CA GLN A 113 -45.58 -37.54 -18.67
C GLN A 113 -44.82 -36.25 -18.33
N PHE A 114 -44.71 -36.03 -17.01
CA PHE A 114 -43.78 -35.17 -16.27
C PHE A 114 -43.37 -33.84 -16.93
N ALA A 115 -44.11 -32.78 -16.55
CA ALA A 115 -43.73 -31.38 -16.75
C ALA A 115 -42.43 -30.98 -16.01
N GLU A 116 -41.87 -31.83 -15.14
CA GLU A 116 -40.73 -31.53 -14.26
C GLU A 116 -39.37 -31.34 -14.96
N LEU A 117 -39.19 -31.82 -16.21
CA LEU A 117 -37.88 -31.81 -16.89
C LEU A 117 -37.79 -30.93 -18.15
N THR A 118 -38.76 -30.03 -18.37
CA THR A 118 -38.70 -29.18 -19.57
C THR A 118 -37.70 -28.05 -19.37
N ASP A 119 -36.59 -28.07 -20.13
CA ASP A 119 -35.59 -26.99 -20.18
C ASP A 119 -36.29 -25.63 -20.36
N PRO A 120 -36.02 -24.62 -19.50
CA PRO A 120 -36.60 -23.28 -19.59
C PRO A 120 -36.53 -22.65 -20.99
N ASN A 121 -35.50 -22.97 -21.77
CA ASN A 121 -35.34 -22.47 -23.14
C ASN A 121 -36.36 -23.08 -24.14
N LEU A 122 -36.87 -24.29 -23.85
CA LEU A 122 -37.87 -24.97 -24.67
C LEU A 122 -39.30 -24.48 -24.37
N ILE A 123 -39.54 -23.92 -23.17
CA ILE A 123 -40.85 -23.39 -22.76
C ILE A 123 -41.35 -22.30 -23.73
N SER A 124 -40.45 -21.42 -24.17
CA SER A 124 -40.73 -20.35 -25.13
C SER A 124 -41.25 -20.88 -26.50
N GLN A 125 -40.83 -22.09 -26.88
CA GLN A 125 -41.23 -22.74 -28.14
C GLN A 125 -42.49 -23.60 -27.98
N ILE A 126 -42.76 -24.10 -26.78
CA ILE A 126 -43.90 -24.97 -26.45
C ILE A 126 -45.20 -24.17 -26.23
N ILE A 127 -45.13 -22.99 -25.62
CA ILE A 127 -46.31 -22.14 -25.35
C ILE A 127 -47.12 -21.80 -26.63
N PRO A 128 -46.52 -21.41 -27.76
CA PRO A 128 -47.25 -21.17 -29.02
C PRO A 128 -47.97 -22.42 -29.53
N ILE A 129 -47.37 -23.60 -29.38
CA ILE A 129 -47.92 -24.89 -29.83
C ILE A 129 -49.13 -25.26 -28.96
N LEU A 130 -49.00 -25.13 -27.63
CA LEU A 130 -50.11 -25.33 -26.69
C LEU A 130 -51.26 -24.34 -26.93
N LYS A 131 -50.96 -23.08 -27.28
CA LYS A 131 -52.01 -22.09 -27.64
C LYS A 131 -52.77 -22.49 -28.91
N LYS A 132 -52.10 -23.15 -29.87
CA LYS A 132 -52.72 -23.65 -31.10
C LYS A 132 -53.61 -24.86 -30.80
N GLU A 133 -53.09 -25.85 -30.09
CA GLU A 133 -53.83 -27.03 -29.60
C GLU A 133 -55.06 -26.64 -28.75
N LYS A 134 -54.93 -25.61 -27.91
CA LYS A 134 -56.07 -25.04 -27.17
C LYS A 134 -57.18 -24.54 -28.09
N LYS A 135 -56.83 -23.80 -29.15
CA LYS A 135 -57.81 -23.28 -30.11
C LYS A 135 -58.49 -24.42 -30.87
N ASP A 136 -57.72 -25.45 -31.25
CA ASP A 136 -58.23 -26.63 -31.96
C ASP A 136 -59.17 -27.46 -31.05
N ALA A 137 -58.84 -27.58 -29.75
CA ALA A 137 -59.69 -28.23 -28.75
C ALA A 137 -61.01 -27.47 -28.49
N ILE A 138 -60.97 -26.13 -28.46
CA ILE A 138 -62.17 -25.28 -28.35
C ILE A 138 -63.05 -25.43 -29.59
N ALA A 139 -62.45 -25.38 -30.79
CA ALA A 139 -63.17 -25.54 -32.06
C ALA A 139 -63.83 -26.92 -32.19
N SER A 140 -63.23 -27.95 -31.58
CA SER A 140 -63.75 -29.32 -31.55
C SER A 140 -64.74 -29.60 -30.42
N GLY A 141 -65.11 -28.59 -29.59
CA GLY A 141 -66.03 -28.74 -28.47
C GLY A 141 -65.46 -29.49 -27.24
N LYS A 142 -64.15 -29.74 -27.19
CA LYS A 142 -63.47 -30.47 -26.10
C LYS A 142 -63.00 -29.51 -25.00
N TYR A 143 -63.95 -28.96 -24.24
CA TYR A 143 -63.66 -27.93 -23.23
C TYR A 143 -62.77 -28.40 -22.07
N HIS A 144 -62.86 -29.67 -21.67
CA HIS A 144 -62.01 -30.21 -20.61
C HIS A 144 -60.54 -30.21 -21.00
N SER A 145 -60.20 -30.69 -22.21
CA SER A 145 -58.84 -30.63 -22.75
C SER A 145 -58.34 -29.20 -22.89
N ALA A 146 -59.20 -28.27 -23.32
CA ALA A 146 -58.84 -26.85 -23.40
C ALA A 146 -58.54 -26.22 -22.02
N LYS A 147 -59.19 -26.67 -20.95
CA LYS A 147 -58.89 -26.26 -19.57
C LYS A 147 -57.53 -26.78 -19.12
N VAL A 148 -57.26 -28.08 -19.29
CA VAL A 148 -55.95 -28.70 -18.97
C VAL A 148 -54.81 -28.00 -19.70
N ILE A 149 -54.97 -27.70 -20.99
CA ILE A 149 -53.98 -26.96 -21.77
C ILE A 149 -53.80 -25.52 -21.23
N THR A 150 -54.87 -24.88 -20.75
CA THR A 150 -54.80 -23.54 -20.17
C THR A 150 -54.00 -23.55 -18.86
N ASP A 151 -54.24 -24.53 -18.00
CA ASP A 151 -53.53 -24.71 -16.73
C ASP A 151 -52.04 -25.01 -16.98
N MET A 152 -51.71 -25.87 -17.95
CA MET A 152 -50.32 -26.13 -18.39
C MET A 152 -49.63 -24.87 -18.93
N ILE A 153 -50.31 -24.06 -19.75
CA ILE A 153 -49.75 -22.78 -20.24
C ILE A 153 -49.48 -21.83 -19.07
N ALA A 154 -50.34 -21.79 -18.05
CA ALA A 154 -50.14 -20.95 -16.88
C ALA A 154 -48.94 -21.45 -16.04
N GLU A 155 -48.84 -22.76 -15.81
CA GLU A 155 -47.72 -23.37 -15.10
C GLU A 155 -46.38 -23.15 -15.81
N PHE A 156 -46.33 -23.35 -17.14
CA PHE A 156 -45.13 -23.11 -17.92
C PHE A 156 -44.69 -21.64 -17.92
N LYS A 157 -45.65 -20.71 -17.95
CA LYS A 157 -45.34 -19.28 -17.80
C LYS A 157 -44.76 -18.97 -16.42
N ASN A 158 -45.35 -19.51 -15.36
CA ASN A 158 -44.87 -19.31 -13.99
C ASN A 158 -43.45 -19.88 -13.83
N ARG A 159 -43.20 -21.10 -14.32
CA ARG A 159 -41.85 -21.70 -14.32
C ARG A 159 -40.84 -20.89 -15.13
N SER A 160 -41.24 -20.34 -16.28
CA SER A 160 -40.36 -19.47 -17.06
C SER A 160 -40.03 -18.18 -16.31
N THR A 161 -40.99 -17.58 -15.60
CA THR A 161 -40.72 -16.39 -14.78
C THR A 161 -39.87 -16.71 -13.56
N ASP A 162 -40.08 -17.87 -12.94
CA ASP A 162 -39.29 -18.33 -11.79
C ASP A 162 -37.84 -18.59 -12.19
N SER A 163 -37.61 -19.26 -13.33
CA SER A 163 -36.27 -19.51 -13.87
C SER A 163 -35.52 -18.23 -14.24
N ILE A 164 -36.19 -17.22 -14.80
CA ILE A 164 -35.59 -15.90 -15.05
C ILE A 164 -35.20 -15.23 -13.73
N CYS A 165 -36.09 -15.26 -12.74
CA CYS A 165 -35.85 -14.68 -11.42
C CYS A 165 -34.69 -15.39 -10.68
N GLU A 166 -34.57 -16.71 -10.79
CA GLU A 166 -33.44 -17.48 -10.27
C GLU A 166 -32.14 -17.15 -10.99
N GLY A 167 -32.15 -17.07 -12.33
CA GLY A 167 -30.99 -16.66 -13.11
C GLY A 167 -30.47 -15.27 -12.72
N GLU A 168 -31.35 -14.29 -12.54
CA GLU A 168 -31.00 -12.94 -12.08
C GLU A 168 -30.40 -12.94 -10.66
N LYS A 169 -30.90 -13.79 -9.76
CA LYS A 169 -30.34 -13.95 -8.41
C LYS A 169 -28.93 -14.55 -8.46
N VAL A 170 -28.72 -15.58 -9.27
CA VAL A 170 -27.41 -16.23 -9.45
C VAL A 170 -26.39 -15.25 -10.05
N GLU A 171 -26.78 -14.49 -11.08
CA GLU A 171 -25.90 -13.47 -11.67
C GLU A 171 -25.53 -12.38 -10.66
N LYS A 172 -26.51 -11.92 -9.87
CA LYS A 172 -26.28 -10.94 -8.80
C LYS A 172 -25.36 -11.49 -7.71
N TYR A 173 -25.51 -12.74 -7.31
CA TYR A 173 -24.63 -13.41 -6.36
C TYR A 173 -23.21 -13.52 -6.92
N MET A 174 -23.04 -14.00 -8.15
CA MET A 174 -21.73 -14.10 -8.82
C MET A 174 -21.04 -12.74 -8.92
N SER A 175 -21.79 -11.70 -9.26
CA SER A 175 -21.30 -10.32 -9.28
C SER A 175 -20.83 -9.85 -7.89
N LEU A 176 -21.61 -10.11 -6.84
CA LEU A 176 -21.23 -9.79 -5.45
C LEU A 176 -20.01 -10.57 -4.96
N GLN A 177 -19.92 -11.86 -5.30
CA GLN A 177 -18.78 -12.71 -4.95
C GLN A 177 -17.50 -12.25 -5.65
N ALA A 178 -17.59 -11.88 -6.93
CA ALA A 178 -16.47 -11.32 -7.68
C ALA A 178 -16.05 -9.92 -7.15
N GLN A 179 -16.98 -9.14 -6.59
CA GLN A 179 -16.65 -7.88 -5.91
C GLN A 179 -15.97 -8.12 -4.57
N LEU A 180 -16.44 -9.11 -3.80
CA LEU A 180 -15.83 -9.49 -2.52
C LEU A 180 -14.39 -9.97 -2.73
N ALA A 181 -14.15 -10.86 -3.69
CA ALA A 181 -12.80 -11.35 -3.98
C ALA A 181 -11.83 -10.20 -4.34
N ARG A 182 -12.28 -9.24 -5.15
CA ARG A 182 -11.51 -8.04 -5.48
C ARG A 182 -11.22 -7.17 -4.27
N ALA A 183 -12.21 -6.95 -3.40
CA ALA A 183 -12.03 -6.14 -2.19
C ALA A 183 -11.09 -6.81 -1.18
N GLU A 184 -11.12 -8.14 -1.07
CA GLU A 184 -10.19 -8.90 -0.22
C GLU A 184 -8.76 -8.86 -0.75
N GLU A 185 -8.59 -8.96 -2.06
CA GLU A 185 -7.28 -8.78 -2.71
C GLU A 185 -6.73 -7.37 -2.50
N GLU A 186 -7.58 -6.34 -2.63
CA GLU A 186 -7.19 -4.95 -2.39
C GLU A 186 -6.80 -4.69 -0.92
N LEU A 187 -7.53 -5.28 0.04
CA LEU A 187 -7.18 -5.24 1.46
C LEU A 187 -5.81 -5.87 1.70
N LYS A 188 -5.56 -7.05 1.13
CA LYS A 188 -4.27 -7.74 1.26
C LYS A 188 -3.12 -6.90 0.66
N ASN A 189 -3.30 -6.40 -0.55
CA ASN A 189 -2.32 -5.53 -1.21
C ASN A 189 -2.01 -4.27 -0.40
N THR A 190 -3.02 -3.71 0.28
CA THR A 190 -2.85 -2.56 1.17
C THR A 190 -1.99 -2.93 2.39
N ILE A 191 -2.28 -4.05 3.05
CA ILE A 191 -1.48 -4.54 4.19
C ILE A 191 -0.04 -4.82 3.77
N ASP A 192 0.17 -5.50 2.64
CA ASP A 192 1.50 -5.83 2.12
C ASP A 192 2.29 -4.56 1.78
N TYR A 193 1.62 -3.55 1.20
CA TYR A 193 2.22 -2.24 0.90
C TYR A 193 2.74 -1.53 2.16
N TYR A 194 1.90 -1.40 3.20
CA TYR A 194 2.32 -0.74 4.45
C TYR A 194 3.39 -1.55 5.19
N THR A 195 3.32 -2.88 5.16
CA THR A 195 4.34 -3.76 5.73
C THR A 195 5.70 -3.52 5.09
N TYR A 196 5.75 -3.51 3.75
CA TYR A 196 6.97 -3.19 3.01
C TYR A 196 7.47 -1.77 3.33
N HIS A 197 6.58 -0.78 3.36
CA HIS A 197 6.95 0.61 3.62
C HIS A 197 7.52 0.81 5.04
N LYS A 198 6.97 0.13 6.04
CA LYS A 198 7.50 0.12 7.42
C LYS A 198 8.89 -0.49 7.48
N GLN A 199 9.12 -1.62 6.80
CA GLN A 199 10.44 -2.24 6.72
C GLN A 199 11.48 -1.32 6.08
N MET A 200 11.12 -0.69 4.95
CA MET A 200 11.98 0.28 4.27
C MET A 200 12.27 1.51 5.13
N MET A 201 11.29 2.03 5.85
CA MET A 201 11.49 3.12 6.81
C MET A 201 12.44 2.73 7.95
N LYS A 202 12.25 1.55 8.54
CA LYS A 202 13.11 1.04 9.61
C LYS A 202 14.56 0.91 9.14
N LEU A 203 14.78 0.35 7.96
CA LEU A 203 16.12 0.20 7.40
C LEU A 203 16.77 1.56 7.10
N LYS A 204 16.02 2.52 6.53
CA LYS A 204 16.51 3.89 6.33
C LYS A 204 16.88 4.57 7.65
N HIS A 205 16.09 4.37 8.70
CA HIS A 205 16.34 4.93 10.01
C HIS A 205 17.58 4.33 10.67
N MET A 206 17.73 3.00 10.66
CA MET A 206 18.93 2.33 11.17
C MET A 206 20.19 2.81 10.46
N ASN A 207 20.16 2.90 9.12
CA ASN A 207 21.28 3.42 8.35
C ASN A 207 21.58 4.89 8.65
N ALA A 208 20.55 5.70 8.93
CA ALA A 208 20.75 7.11 9.29
C ALA A 208 21.39 7.26 10.67
N ILE A 209 20.94 6.48 11.66
CA ILE A 209 21.54 6.44 13.00
C ILE A 209 23.01 6.01 12.89
N GLN A 210 23.28 4.88 12.22
CA GLN A 210 24.63 4.35 12.11
C GLN A 210 25.59 5.33 11.45
N LYS A 211 25.15 6.03 10.39
CA LYS A 211 25.97 7.06 9.74
C LYS A 211 26.28 8.23 10.67
N MET A 212 25.32 8.63 11.50
CA MET A 212 25.52 9.71 12.46
C MET A 212 26.44 9.28 13.59
N GLU A 213 26.27 8.06 14.11
CA GLU A 213 27.16 7.49 15.13
C GLU A 213 28.60 7.42 14.63
N ASN A 214 28.82 6.91 13.41
CA ASN A 214 30.16 6.89 12.82
C ASN A 214 30.78 8.30 12.70
N LEU A 215 29.97 9.29 12.31
CA LEU A 215 30.42 10.68 12.20
C LEU A 215 30.72 11.29 13.57
N HIS A 216 29.92 10.96 14.58
CA HIS A 216 30.14 11.38 15.96
C HIS A 216 31.42 10.77 16.54
N ASP A 217 31.68 9.50 16.24
CA ASP A 217 32.92 8.81 16.63
C ASP A 217 34.15 9.43 15.95
N GLU A 218 34.07 9.72 14.65
CA GLU A 218 35.12 10.43 13.91
C GLU A 218 35.41 11.80 14.53
N GLN A 219 34.36 12.56 14.88
CA GLN A 219 34.51 13.86 15.55
C GLN A 219 35.17 13.75 16.93
N ILE A 220 34.83 12.72 17.71
CA ILE A 220 35.45 12.48 19.02
C ILE A 220 36.94 12.13 18.82
N ILE A 221 37.25 11.23 17.89
CA ILE A 221 38.63 10.84 17.58
C ILE A 221 39.44 12.07 17.13
N ASP A 222 38.90 12.90 16.26
CA ASP A 222 39.59 14.10 15.79
C ASP A 222 39.74 15.14 16.89
N PHE A 223 38.74 15.28 17.77
CA PHE A 223 38.85 16.13 18.96
C PHE A 223 39.94 15.63 19.91
N GLU A 224 40.01 14.33 20.18
CA GLU A 224 41.06 13.73 21.02
C GLU A 224 42.46 13.91 20.42
N LYS A 225 42.61 13.83 19.09
CA LYS A 225 43.88 14.15 18.39
C LYS A 225 44.31 15.60 18.55
N THR A 226 43.39 16.54 18.81
CA THR A 226 43.77 17.94 19.07
C THR A 226 44.43 18.16 20.42
N TRP A 227 44.50 17.14 21.28
CA TRP A 227 45.24 17.21 22.54
C TRP A 227 46.72 17.53 22.27
N PRO A 228 47.21 18.72 22.69
CA PRO A 228 48.54 19.16 22.32
C PRO A 228 49.60 18.49 23.20
N SER A 229 50.75 18.12 22.60
CA SER A 229 51.88 17.56 23.34
C SER A 229 52.46 18.53 24.37
N GLU A 230 52.29 19.83 24.16
CA GLU A 230 52.64 20.87 25.11
C GLU A 230 51.48 21.84 25.31
N LEU A 231 51.34 22.41 26.51
CA LEU A 231 50.27 23.35 26.81
C LEU A 231 50.20 24.51 25.79
N PRO A 232 49.01 24.95 25.35
CA PRO A 232 48.90 26.13 24.50
C PRO A 232 49.46 27.39 25.20
N PRO A 233 50.05 28.35 24.46
CA PRO A 233 50.64 29.57 25.05
C PRO A 233 49.66 30.35 25.94
N SER A 234 48.36 30.30 25.65
CA SER A 234 47.32 30.94 26.46
C SER A 234 47.25 30.41 27.90
N HIS A 235 47.64 29.15 28.09
CA HIS A 235 47.59 28.44 29.37
C HIS A 235 48.94 28.41 30.08
N ARG A 236 50.06 28.83 29.46
CA ARG A 236 51.42 28.85 30.06
C ARG A 236 51.73 30.09 30.91
N LYS A 237 50.74 30.68 31.59
CA LYS A 237 50.90 31.97 32.29
C LYS A 237 51.39 31.80 33.72
N LEU A 238 52.69 31.96 33.96
CA LEU A 238 53.29 31.89 35.29
C LEU A 238 52.61 32.85 36.28
N SER A 239 52.56 32.43 37.56
CA SER A 239 52.00 33.26 38.61
C SER A 239 52.87 34.49 38.87
N LYS A 240 52.27 35.53 39.45
CA LYS A 240 52.99 36.75 39.82
C LYS A 240 54.14 36.47 40.78
N GLN A 241 53.95 35.54 41.72
CA GLN A 241 54.96 35.18 42.72
C GLN A 241 56.22 34.59 42.06
N THR A 242 56.04 33.75 41.05
CA THR A 242 57.12 33.18 40.25
C THR A 242 57.91 34.25 39.50
N LEU A 243 57.20 35.18 38.85
CA LEU A 243 57.82 36.31 38.16
C LEU A 243 58.57 37.25 39.12
N ASP A 244 58.03 37.47 40.31
CA ASP A 244 58.65 38.28 41.35
C ASP A 244 59.95 37.63 41.86
N MET A 245 60.00 36.29 42.01
CA MET A 245 61.21 35.56 42.40
C MET A 245 62.29 35.59 41.31
N ARG A 246 61.93 35.44 40.02
CA ARG A 246 62.86 35.63 38.90
C ARG A 246 63.42 37.05 38.83
N THR A 247 62.60 38.04 39.17
CA THR A 247 63.04 39.43 39.24
C THR A 247 64.02 39.65 40.39
N LYS A 248 63.81 39.00 41.54
CA LYS A 248 64.75 39.02 42.68
C LYS A 248 66.07 38.32 42.34
N GLU A 249 66.01 37.15 41.70
CA GLU A 249 67.18 36.42 41.18
C GLU A 249 68.05 37.34 40.31
N ASN A 250 67.46 37.97 39.29
CA ASN A 250 68.17 38.89 38.40
C ASN A 250 68.80 40.09 39.14
N LYS A 251 68.15 40.59 40.19
CA LYS A 251 68.69 41.67 41.04
C LYS A 251 69.87 41.19 41.88
N CYS A 252 69.80 40.01 42.48
CA CYS A 252 70.90 39.42 43.23
C CYS A 252 72.10 39.13 42.32
N LEU A 253 71.88 38.61 41.11
CA LEU A 253 72.91 38.41 40.10
C LEU A 253 73.58 39.74 39.70
N SER A 254 72.79 40.79 39.50
CA SER A 254 73.32 42.13 39.17
C SER A 254 74.12 42.76 40.32
N ALA A 255 73.87 42.32 41.55
CA ALA A 255 74.57 42.75 42.76
C ALA A 255 75.72 41.80 43.16
N GLU A 256 76.04 40.80 42.33
CA GLU A 256 77.10 39.80 42.56
C GLU A 256 76.89 38.93 43.83
N MET A 257 75.66 38.85 44.31
CA MET A 257 75.24 38.00 45.44
C MET A 257 74.81 36.62 44.93
N PHE A 258 75.79 35.75 44.67
CA PHE A 258 75.57 34.47 43.99
C PHE A 258 74.82 33.43 44.84
N ASP A 259 75.09 33.38 46.15
CA ASP A 259 74.46 32.40 47.05
C ASP A 259 72.96 32.68 47.22
N GLU A 260 72.58 33.95 47.36
CA GLU A 260 71.18 34.37 47.41
C GLU A 260 70.47 34.23 46.06
N ALA A 261 71.20 34.44 44.95
CA ALA A 261 70.68 34.22 43.61
C ALA A 261 70.35 32.74 43.37
N GLU A 262 71.21 31.82 43.81
CA GLU A 262 70.98 30.38 43.74
C GLU A 262 69.73 29.96 44.53
N GLN A 263 69.55 30.45 45.76
CA GLN A 263 68.34 30.19 46.53
C GLN A 263 67.08 30.74 45.86
N CYS A 264 67.16 31.94 45.28
CA CYS A 264 66.04 32.52 44.54
C CYS A 264 65.69 31.71 43.29
N ARG A 265 66.70 31.19 42.59
CA ARG A 265 66.54 30.31 41.42
C ARG A 265 65.83 29.02 41.79
N ASP A 266 66.28 28.32 42.82
CA ASP A 266 65.68 27.05 43.24
C ASP A 266 64.21 27.22 43.65
N ILE A 267 63.88 28.31 44.35
CA ILE A 267 62.50 28.65 44.71
C ILE A 267 61.68 29.01 43.46
N ALA A 268 62.25 29.77 42.52
CA ALA A 268 61.59 30.14 41.28
C ALA A 268 61.30 28.91 40.41
N ASP A 269 62.28 28.02 40.23
CA ASP A 269 62.15 26.77 39.48
C ASP A 269 61.05 25.87 40.07
N TRP A 270 61.00 25.76 41.40
CA TRP A 270 59.95 25.01 42.09
C TRP A 270 58.55 25.62 41.89
N LEU A 271 58.44 26.95 41.96
CA LEU A 271 57.18 27.65 41.71
C LEU A 271 56.74 27.55 40.24
N GLU A 272 57.66 27.68 39.29
CA GLU A 272 57.40 27.48 37.86
C GLU A 272 56.87 26.07 37.58
N PHE A 273 57.50 25.05 38.17
CA PHE A 273 57.05 23.67 38.05
C PHE A 273 55.61 23.51 38.54
N ASN A 274 55.28 24.04 39.72
CA ASN A 274 53.94 23.95 40.29
C ASN A 274 52.89 24.71 39.46
N ASP A 275 53.19 25.95 39.05
CA ASP A 275 52.30 26.77 38.23
C ASP A 275 51.97 26.06 36.90
N LEU A 276 52.98 25.50 36.24
CA LEU A 276 52.80 24.74 35.01
C LEU A 276 51.96 23.49 35.25
N ASN A 277 52.13 22.81 36.38
CA ASN A 277 51.33 21.62 36.71
C ASN A 277 49.87 21.97 36.98
N GLU A 278 49.61 23.06 37.70
CA GLU A 278 48.26 23.55 37.93
C GLU A 278 47.58 23.96 36.62
N GLN A 279 48.31 24.60 35.71
CA GLN A 279 47.82 24.96 34.38
C GLN A 279 47.50 23.72 33.53
N LYS A 280 48.33 22.67 33.60
CA LYS A 280 48.03 21.38 32.94
C LYS A 280 46.71 20.81 33.43
N LEU A 281 46.51 20.77 34.75
CA LEU A 281 45.28 20.24 35.35
C LEU A 281 44.06 21.08 34.96
N ARG A 282 44.18 22.41 34.98
CA ARG A 282 43.10 23.32 34.55
C ARG A 282 42.73 23.12 33.08
N TYR A 283 43.74 23.01 32.21
CA TYR A 283 43.54 22.76 30.79
C TYR A 283 42.87 21.40 30.55
N GLU A 284 43.28 20.35 31.27
CA GLU A 284 42.67 19.04 31.20
C GLU A 284 41.19 19.08 31.61
N LEU A 285 40.85 19.81 32.67
CA LEU A 285 39.46 20.01 33.09
C LEU A 285 38.63 20.73 32.03
N ASP A 286 39.18 21.80 31.44
CA ASP A 286 38.47 22.55 30.40
C ASP A 286 38.31 21.73 29.10
N PHE A 287 39.32 20.96 28.71
CA PHE A 287 39.24 20.05 27.57
C PHE A 287 38.19 18.96 27.79
N ASN A 288 38.19 18.33 28.98
CA ASN A 288 37.19 17.32 29.34
C ASN A 288 35.77 17.89 29.38
N ARG A 289 35.62 19.14 29.84
CA ARG A 289 34.32 19.84 29.80
C ARG A 289 33.84 20.06 28.37
N GLU A 290 34.74 20.42 27.47
CA GLU A 290 34.38 20.62 26.07
C GLU A 290 34.06 19.30 25.36
N LEU A 291 34.81 18.24 25.64
CA LEU A 291 34.48 16.88 25.19
C LEU A 291 33.10 16.44 25.69
N LEU A 292 32.76 16.72 26.95
CA LEU A 292 31.44 16.42 27.50
C LEU A 292 30.33 17.21 26.79
N ARG A 293 30.56 18.50 26.49
CA ARG A 293 29.61 19.32 25.73
C ARG A 293 29.40 18.77 24.32
N LEU A 294 30.47 18.35 23.66
CA LEU A 294 30.40 17.71 22.34
C LEU A 294 29.52 16.45 22.41
N LYS A 295 29.79 15.53 23.35
CA LYS A 295 28.98 14.31 23.56
C LYS A 295 27.51 14.63 23.83
N GLN A 296 27.22 15.63 24.67
CA GLN A 296 25.85 16.06 24.94
C GLN A 296 25.15 16.65 23.70
N ALA A 297 25.88 17.38 22.84
CA ALA A 297 25.33 17.89 21.59
C ALA A 297 25.02 16.74 20.62
N GLN A 298 25.94 15.79 20.47
CA GLN A 298 25.78 14.58 19.65
C GLN A 298 24.56 13.74 20.12
N GLU A 299 24.40 13.56 21.43
CA GLU A 299 23.25 12.86 22.00
C GLU A 299 21.92 13.55 21.66
N LYS A 300 21.87 14.89 21.77
CA LYS A 300 20.68 15.67 21.39
C LYS A 300 20.33 15.51 19.91
N GLU A 301 21.33 15.48 19.03
CA GLU A 301 21.12 15.24 17.60
C GLU A 301 20.55 13.85 17.33
N LEU A 302 21.11 12.81 17.95
CA LEU A 302 20.60 11.44 17.83
C LEU A 302 19.16 11.34 18.35
N ASN A 303 18.87 11.96 19.48
CA ASN A 303 17.52 12.01 20.05
C ASN A 303 16.54 12.74 19.14
N TYR A 304 16.96 13.82 18.49
CA TYR A 304 16.13 14.52 17.51
C TYR A 304 15.81 13.63 16.29
N ILE A 305 16.78 12.88 15.78
CA ILE A 305 16.57 11.93 14.67
C ILE A 305 15.60 10.81 15.08
N LYS A 306 15.76 10.25 16.29
CA LYS A 306 14.85 9.24 16.85
C LYS A 306 13.43 9.78 16.96
N PHE A 307 13.25 10.94 17.59
CA PHE A 307 11.95 11.58 17.74
C PHE A 307 11.28 11.88 16.39
N ARG A 308 12.02 12.41 15.42
CA ARG A 308 11.50 12.67 14.07
C ARG A 308 11.04 11.38 13.38
N TYR A 309 11.80 10.30 13.55
CA TYR A 309 11.42 8.99 13.01
C TYR A 309 10.17 8.43 13.69
N GLU A 310 10.09 8.50 15.02
CA GLU A 310 8.93 8.04 15.79
C GLU A 310 7.65 8.76 15.36
N ASN A 311 7.69 10.08 15.20
CA ASN A 311 6.55 10.85 14.70
C ASN A 311 6.13 10.38 13.31
N LYS A 312 7.10 10.23 12.39
CA LYS A 312 6.80 9.80 11.02
C LYS A 312 6.28 8.35 10.96
N TYR A 313 6.75 7.49 11.85
CA TYR A 313 6.26 6.12 11.99
C TYR A 313 4.85 6.09 12.58
N ALA A 314 4.56 6.93 13.57
CA ALA A 314 3.23 7.08 14.14
C ALA A 314 2.22 7.59 13.11
N GLU A 315 2.61 8.58 12.29
CA GLU A 315 1.81 9.07 11.15
C GLU A 315 1.49 7.95 10.17
N LEU A 316 2.52 7.18 9.76
CA LEU A 316 2.35 6.05 8.84
C LEU A 316 1.42 4.97 9.41
N LYS A 317 1.55 4.67 10.71
CA LYS A 317 0.68 3.71 11.40
C LYS A 317 -0.76 4.20 11.47
N ALA A 318 -0.98 5.47 11.78
CA ALA A 318 -2.32 6.05 11.80
C ALA A 318 -2.98 6.07 10.40
N GLU A 319 -2.19 6.27 9.34
CA GLU A 319 -2.69 6.17 7.96
C GLU A 319 -3.04 4.73 7.57
N GLU A 320 -2.18 3.76 7.90
CA GLU A 320 -2.46 2.33 7.72
C GLU A 320 -3.75 1.91 8.44
N GLU A 321 -3.89 2.25 9.72
CA GLU A 321 -5.08 1.91 10.50
C GLU A 321 -6.36 2.49 9.87
N ARG A 322 -6.31 3.72 9.35
CA ARG A 322 -7.43 4.35 8.64
C ARG A 322 -7.79 3.64 7.34
N GLU A 323 -6.82 3.38 6.47
CA GLU A 323 -7.09 2.74 5.17
C GLU A 323 -7.45 1.25 5.31
N VAL A 324 -6.80 0.52 6.21
CA VAL A 324 -7.17 -0.88 6.52
C VAL A 324 -8.58 -0.93 7.08
N ALA A 325 -8.95 -0.09 8.05
CA ALA A 325 -10.30 -0.09 8.61
C ALA A 325 -11.37 0.23 7.55
N LYS A 326 -11.07 1.13 6.60
CA LYS A 326 -11.95 1.46 5.47
C LYS A 326 -12.13 0.28 4.53
N MET A 327 -11.05 -0.42 4.17
CA MET A 327 -11.11 -1.61 3.32
C MET A 327 -11.82 -2.78 4.02
N GLU A 328 -11.55 -3.01 5.30
CA GLU A 328 -12.26 -3.99 6.11
C GLU A 328 -13.76 -3.71 6.20
N LEU A 329 -14.16 -2.44 6.31
CA LEU A 329 -15.56 -2.05 6.32
C LEU A 329 -16.24 -2.39 4.97
N ILE A 330 -15.55 -2.17 3.85
CA ILE A 330 -16.04 -2.54 2.51
C ILE A 330 -16.23 -4.06 2.43
N VAL A 331 -15.21 -4.84 2.81
CA VAL A 331 -15.29 -6.32 2.83
C VAL A 331 -16.43 -6.78 3.73
N ARG A 332 -16.57 -6.22 4.94
CA ARG A 332 -17.65 -6.55 5.88
C ARG A 332 -19.03 -6.23 5.30
N ASN A 333 -19.18 -5.10 4.63
CA ASN A 333 -20.43 -4.71 3.99
C ASN A 333 -20.78 -5.62 2.80
N LEU A 334 -19.79 -6.03 2.00
CA LEU A 334 -19.99 -7.00 0.92
C LEU A 334 -20.36 -8.38 1.46
N ARG A 335 -19.67 -8.85 2.51
CA ARG A 335 -20.00 -10.10 3.21
C ARG A 335 -21.42 -10.09 3.77
N ARG A 336 -21.90 -8.97 4.33
CA ARG A 336 -23.29 -8.84 4.81
C ARG A 336 -24.32 -8.87 3.68
N LYS A 337 -23.97 -8.39 2.49
CA LYS A 337 -24.85 -8.38 1.32
C LYS A 337 -25.01 -9.78 0.71
N ILE A 338 -24.00 -10.63 0.86
CA ILE A 338 -24.07 -12.04 0.50
C ILE A 338 -24.79 -12.75 1.65
N LYS A 339 -26.10 -12.99 1.49
CA LYS A 339 -26.87 -13.74 2.49
C LYS A 339 -26.57 -15.24 2.35
N PRO A 340 -26.62 -16.01 3.44
CA PRO A 340 -26.48 -17.48 3.38
C PRO A 340 -27.59 -18.15 2.56
N GLU A 341 -28.75 -17.50 2.42
CA GLU A 341 -29.88 -17.95 1.57
C GLU A 341 -29.52 -17.95 0.08
N ASP A 342 -28.66 -17.02 -0.37
CA ASP A 342 -28.20 -16.95 -1.77
C ASP A 342 -27.09 -17.97 -2.07
N GLU A 343 -26.37 -18.41 -1.03
CA GLU A 343 -25.32 -19.43 -1.10
C GLU A 343 -25.91 -20.84 -1.30
N ALA A 344 -27.11 -21.10 -0.75
CA ALA A 344 -27.86 -22.34 -0.94
C ALA A 344 -28.39 -22.52 -2.38
N LEU A 345 -28.71 -21.43 -3.08
CA LEU A 345 -29.17 -21.46 -4.48
C LEU A 345 -28.07 -21.96 -5.43
N LEU A 346 -26.80 -21.63 -5.18
CA LEU A 346 -25.69 -22.13 -5.99
C LEU A 346 -25.43 -23.62 -5.82
N ILE A 347 -25.67 -24.16 -4.62
CA ILE A 347 -25.51 -25.61 -4.35
C ILE A 347 -26.61 -26.40 -5.05
N HIS A 348 -27.82 -25.83 -5.13
CA HIS A 348 -28.96 -26.47 -5.78
C HIS A 348 -28.79 -26.53 -7.31
N ASP A 349 -28.33 -25.44 -7.94
CA ASP A 349 -28.03 -25.41 -9.39
C ASP A 349 -26.88 -26.32 -9.79
N LYS A 350 -25.83 -26.44 -8.95
CA LYS A 350 -24.69 -27.32 -9.23
C LYS A 350 -25.05 -28.81 -9.09
N LYS A 351 -26.01 -29.15 -8.23
CA LYS A 351 -26.58 -30.50 -8.15
C LYS A 351 -27.48 -30.81 -9.35
N PHE A 352 -28.26 -29.82 -9.81
CA PHE A 352 -29.14 -29.96 -10.97
C PHE A 352 -28.37 -30.05 -12.29
N SER A 353 -27.31 -29.25 -12.47
CA SER A 353 -26.49 -29.26 -13.69
C SER A 353 -25.57 -30.47 -13.83
N MET A 354 -25.24 -31.17 -12.73
CA MET A 354 -24.38 -32.36 -12.76
C MET A 354 -25.16 -33.68 -12.87
N GLY A 355 -26.49 -33.66 -12.93
CA GLY A 355 -27.30 -34.88 -13.13
C GLY A 355 -27.05 -35.96 -12.06
N LEU A 356 -26.62 -35.58 -10.86
CA LEU A 356 -26.43 -36.49 -9.75
C LEU A 356 -27.77 -36.64 -9.04
N SER A 357 -28.61 -37.52 -9.58
CA SER A 357 -29.72 -38.10 -8.82
C SER A 357 -29.15 -38.77 -7.58
N ASP A 358 -29.58 -38.34 -6.39
CA ASP A 358 -29.28 -39.00 -5.12
C ASP A 358 -29.81 -40.44 -5.17
N SER A 359 -28.93 -41.36 -5.53
CA SER A 359 -29.13 -42.81 -5.42
C SER A 359 -27.90 -43.44 -4.77
N SER A 360 -27.64 -43.07 -3.52
CA SER A 360 -26.96 -43.97 -2.59
C SER A 360 -27.22 -43.57 -1.13
N GLU A 361 -28.41 -43.90 -0.66
CA GLU A 361 -28.62 -44.20 0.75
C GLU A 361 -27.96 -45.57 1.03
N THR A 362 -26.71 -45.59 1.49
CA THR A 362 -26.22 -46.69 2.33
C THR A 362 -25.19 -46.20 3.36
N ARG A 363 -25.58 -46.39 4.62
CA ARG A 363 -24.74 -46.53 5.82
C ARG A 363 -23.26 -46.81 5.57
N SER A 364 -22.39 -46.02 6.20
CA SER A 364 -21.36 -46.61 7.08
C SER A 364 -20.86 -45.64 8.14
N LYS A 365 -20.51 -46.27 9.25
CA LYS A 365 -20.27 -45.75 10.59
C LYS A 365 -18.90 -45.09 10.72
N ASN A 366 -18.76 -44.33 11.81
CA ASN A 366 -17.53 -44.10 12.57
C ASN A 366 -16.34 -43.48 11.82
N ILE A 367 -15.95 -42.27 12.24
CA ILE A 367 -14.65 -42.04 12.90
C ILE A 367 -14.80 -40.83 13.82
N SER A 368 -14.52 -41.10 15.10
CA SER A 368 -14.47 -40.15 16.19
C SER A 368 -13.36 -39.11 16.01
N ALA A 369 -13.73 -37.87 16.28
CA ALA A 369 -12.95 -36.84 16.99
C ALA A 369 -11.41 -36.94 16.96
N SER A 370 -10.77 -36.17 16.08
CA SER A 370 -9.43 -35.63 16.31
C SER A 370 -9.53 -34.15 16.65
N LYS A 371 -9.46 -33.90 17.95
CA LYS A 371 -9.42 -32.60 18.62
C LYS A 371 -8.08 -31.93 18.27
N ILE A 372 -8.06 -31.00 17.31
CA ILE A 372 -6.88 -30.16 17.06
C ILE A 372 -6.84 -29.06 18.14
N VAL A 373 -5.99 -29.27 19.12
CA VAL A 373 -5.60 -28.28 20.13
C VAL A 373 -4.61 -27.32 19.46
N TYR A 374 -5.05 -26.09 19.19
CA TYR A 374 -4.12 -25.00 18.88
C TYR A 374 -3.38 -24.62 20.17
N LYS A 375 -2.08 -24.93 20.21
CA LYS A 375 -1.16 -24.43 21.23
C LYS A 375 -1.08 -22.90 21.10
N ASN A 376 -1.44 -22.22 22.17
CA ASN A 376 -1.07 -20.84 22.43
C ASN A 376 0.46 -20.73 22.51
N ILE A 377 1.06 -20.05 21.53
CA ILE A 377 2.41 -19.49 21.68
C ILE A 377 2.21 -18.05 22.14
N LYS A 378 2.46 -17.79 23.43
CA LYS A 378 2.70 -16.43 23.92
C LYS A 378 4.17 -16.10 23.69
N PRO A 379 4.50 -14.89 23.23
CA PRO A 379 5.85 -14.37 23.30
C PRO A 379 6.10 -13.77 24.70
N TYR A 380 7.21 -14.15 25.31
CA TYR A 380 7.99 -13.32 26.24
C TYR A 380 9.44 -13.39 25.80
#